data_AF-A0A7V5EAQ5-F1
#
_entry.id   AF-A0A7V5EAQ5-F1
#
_cell.length_a   1.000
_cell.length_b   1.000
_cell.length_c   1.000
_cell.angle_alpha   90.00
_cell.angle_beta   90.00
_cell.angle_gamma   90.00
#
_symmetry.space_group_name_H-M   'P 1'
#
loop_
_entity.id
_entity.type
_entity.pdbx_description
1 polymer ?
#
loop_
_entity_poly.entity_id
_entity_poly.type
_entity_poly.pdbx_seq_one_letter_code
_entity_poly.pdbx_strand_id
1 'polypeptide(L)'
;MRDHIDSKVEQIMLQGVCDCDDISEVLEEDEETVKEAQERVFERWLERIERRDILAAGVAAKLQFLERRLWALFGEVEKPTERLGLLKSILSVIGQFVTLLGLRKAVDEDVLAEEKAFIEGAERILREIEEEEQAEKKEEET
;
A
#
# COMPACT_ATOMS: atom_id res chain seq x y z
N MET A 1 -19.12 -3.65 6.36
CA MET A 1 -18.99 -2.68 5.24
C MET A 1 -18.04 -1.55 5.63
N ARG A 2 -18.28 -0.80 6.71
CA ARG A 2 -17.39 0.30 7.18
C ARG A 2 -15.95 -0.15 7.49
N ASP A 3 -15.75 -1.27 8.18
CA ASP A 3 -14.40 -1.80 8.45
C ASP A 3 -13.60 -2.15 7.18
N HIS A 4 -14.29 -2.41 6.06
CA HIS A 4 -13.65 -2.78 4.81
C HIS A 4 -13.02 -1.57 4.11
N ILE A 5 -13.71 -0.42 4.12
CA ILE A 5 -13.19 0.85 3.57
C ILE A 5 -12.00 1.32 4.41
N ASP A 6 -12.13 1.32 5.73
CA ASP A 6 -11.06 1.72 6.64
C ASP A 6 -9.78 0.88 6.44
N SER A 7 -9.91 -0.42 6.18
CA SER A 7 -8.76 -1.29 5.86
C SER A 7 -8.15 -1.00 4.49
N LYS A 8 -8.96 -0.70 3.48
CA LYS A 8 -8.49 -0.35 2.13
C LYS A 8 -7.76 1.00 2.13
N VAL A 9 -8.34 2.01 2.79
CA VAL A 9 -7.72 3.33 3.00
C VAL A 9 -6.40 3.18 3.76
N GLU A 10 -6.38 2.42 4.85
CA GLU A 10 -5.14 2.15 5.61
C GLU A 10 -4.05 1.55 4.71
N GLN A 11 -4.39 0.57 3.86
CA GLN A 11 -3.42 -0.04 2.94
C GLN A 11 -2.84 0.96 1.94
N ILE A 12 -3.69 1.81 1.36
CA ILE A 12 -3.28 2.81 0.38
C ILE A 12 -2.41 3.89 1.04
N MET A 13 -2.79 4.36 2.24
CA MET A 13 -1.98 5.29 3.04
C MET A 13 -0.61 4.72 3.41
N LEU A 14 -0.55 3.44 3.77
CA LEU A 14 0.71 2.76 4.06
C LEU A 14 1.57 2.69 2.81
N GLN A 15 0.97 2.52 1.62
CA GLN A 15 1.63 2.61 0.32
C GLN A 15 1.94 4.04 -0.13
N GLY A 16 1.67 5.06 0.70
CA GLY A 16 2.17 6.43 0.55
C GLY A 16 1.28 7.40 -0.19
N VAL A 17 0.10 6.96 -0.62
CA VAL A 17 -0.92 7.86 -1.15
C VAL A 17 -1.70 8.38 0.04
N CYS A 18 -1.55 9.67 0.34
CA CYS A 18 -2.17 10.31 1.50
C CYS A 18 -3.23 11.36 1.12
N ASP A 19 -3.32 11.73 -0.15
CA ASP A 19 -4.32 12.67 -0.64
C ASP A 19 -5.69 11.97 -0.72
N CYS A 20 -6.75 12.63 -0.24
CA CYS A 20 -8.09 12.03 -0.24
C CYS A 20 -8.64 11.89 -1.66
N ASP A 21 -8.29 12.79 -2.57
CA ASP A 21 -8.73 12.76 -3.97
C ASP A 21 -8.14 11.52 -4.67
N ASP A 22 -6.83 11.30 -4.49
CA ASP A 22 -6.13 10.16 -5.08
C ASP A 22 -6.67 8.83 -4.53
N ILE A 23 -6.96 8.75 -3.22
CA ILE A 23 -7.52 7.54 -2.60
C ILE A 23 -8.97 7.31 -3.06
N SER A 24 -9.76 8.39 -3.21
CA SER A 24 -11.12 8.36 -3.73
C SER A 24 -11.16 7.80 -5.16
N GLU A 25 -10.26 8.25 -6.04
CA GLU A 25 -10.15 7.74 -7.41
C GLU A 25 -9.82 6.24 -7.43
N VAL A 26 -8.87 5.80 -6.61
CA VAL A 26 -8.47 4.38 -6.54
C VAL A 26 -9.57 3.48 -5.99
N LEU A 27 -10.37 3.97 -5.04
CA LEU A 27 -11.41 3.17 -4.39
C LEU A 27 -12.77 3.28 -5.07
N GLU A 28 -12.95 4.24 -5.98
CA GLU A 28 -14.25 4.64 -6.54
C GLU A 28 -15.27 5.02 -5.44
N GLU A 29 -14.78 5.63 -4.37
CA GLU A 29 -15.57 6.07 -3.21
C GLU A 29 -15.62 7.60 -3.15
N ASP A 30 -16.60 8.17 -2.45
CA ASP A 30 -16.67 9.63 -2.29
C ASP A 30 -15.56 10.17 -1.36
N GLU A 31 -15.07 11.36 -1.66
CA GLU A 31 -13.97 12.02 -0.93
C GLU A 31 -14.29 12.20 0.57
N GLU A 32 -15.56 12.48 0.93
CA GLU A 32 -15.99 12.66 2.31
C GLU A 32 -15.87 11.33 3.09
N THR A 33 -16.34 10.22 2.51
CA THR A 33 -16.18 8.87 3.06
C THR A 33 -14.72 8.50 3.24
N VAL A 34 -13.87 8.79 2.24
CA VAL A 34 -12.43 8.54 2.32
C VAL A 34 -11.79 9.35 3.44
N LYS A 35 -12.13 10.63 3.56
CA LYS A 35 -11.62 11.51 4.60
C LYS A 35 -12.01 11.01 6.00
N GLU A 36 -13.28 10.67 6.21
CA GLU A 36 -13.73 10.12 7.49
C GLU A 36 -13.02 8.80 7.81
N ALA A 37 -12.80 7.93 6.81
CA ALA A 37 -12.03 6.70 6.98
C ALA A 37 -10.57 6.99 7.34
N GLN A 38 -9.96 8.00 6.71
CA GLN A 38 -8.60 8.44 6.99
C GLN A 38 -8.45 8.92 8.43
N GLU A 39 -9.38 9.74 8.91
CA GLU A 39 -9.40 10.23 10.30
C GLU A 39 -9.46 9.06 11.29
N ARG A 40 -10.33 8.07 11.07
CA ARG A 40 -10.42 6.86 11.90
C ARG A 40 -9.15 6.01 11.83
N VAL A 41 -8.50 5.93 10.68
CA VAL A 41 -7.21 5.24 10.53
C VAL A 41 -6.15 5.92 11.38
N PHE A 42 -6.05 7.26 11.32
CA PHE A 42 -5.12 8.01 12.15
C PHE A 42 -5.39 7.87 13.64
N GLU A 43 -6.66 7.93 14.07
CA GLU A 43 -7.04 7.69 15.45
C GLU A 43 -6.58 6.31 15.93
N ARG A 44 -6.83 5.25 15.15
CA ARG A 44 -6.36 3.88 15.46
C ARG A 44 -4.84 3.78 15.53
N TRP A 45 -4.11 4.51 14.68
CA TRP A 45 -2.65 4.54 14.76
C TRP A 45 -2.17 5.24 16.03
N LEU A 46 -2.80 6.35 16.40
CA LEU A 46 -2.49 7.10 17.61
C LEU A 46 -2.79 6.29 18.87
N GLU A 47 -3.90 5.55 18.92
CA GLU A 47 -4.23 4.67 20.06
C GLU A 47 -3.18 3.59 20.33
N ARG A 48 -2.46 3.15 19.29
CA ARG A 48 -1.43 2.11 19.40
C ARG A 48 -0.10 2.61 19.97
N ILE A 49 0.08 3.92 20.09
CA ILE A 49 1.31 4.51 20.62
C ILE A 49 0.99 5.38 21.84
N GLU A 50 1.84 5.31 22.87
CA GLU A 50 1.62 6.10 24.10
C GLU A 50 1.77 7.62 23.90
N ARG A 51 2.19 8.06 22.71
CA ARG A 51 2.43 9.46 22.35
C ARG A 51 1.43 9.92 21.31
N ARG A 52 0.89 11.14 21.46
CA ARG A 52 0.06 11.79 20.44
C ARG A 52 0.89 12.41 19.31
N ASP A 53 1.78 11.62 18.72
CA ASP A 53 2.63 12.04 17.60
C ASP A 53 2.21 11.28 16.34
N ILE A 54 1.52 11.97 15.44
CA ILE A 54 0.99 11.40 14.19
C ILE A 54 2.13 10.84 13.31
N LEU A 55 3.29 11.49 13.30
CA LEU A 55 4.44 11.02 12.52
C LEU A 55 4.98 9.71 13.11
N ALA A 56 5.15 9.66 14.43
CA ALA A 56 5.57 8.44 15.10
C ALA A 56 4.55 7.29 14.93
N ALA A 57 3.25 7.61 14.94
CA ALA A 57 2.17 6.65 14.74
C ALA A 57 2.21 6.06 13.33
N GLY A 58 2.36 6.91 12.30
CA GLY A 58 2.49 6.48 10.92
C GLY A 58 3.75 5.64 10.67
N VAL A 59 4.88 6.01 11.29
CA VAL A 59 6.11 5.20 11.24
C VAL A 59 5.89 3.82 11.88
N ALA A 60 5.27 3.76 13.06
CA ALA A 60 4.98 2.49 13.72
C ALA A 60 4.03 1.61 12.89
N ALA A 61 2.99 2.20 12.29
CA ALA A 61 2.07 1.50 11.40
C ALA A 61 2.77 0.93 10.16
N LYS A 62 3.66 1.70 9.52
CA LYS A 62 4.48 1.24 8.39
C LYS A 62 5.44 0.11 8.76
N LEU A 63 6.06 0.16 9.94
CA LEU A 63 6.92 -0.94 10.42
C LEU A 63 6.12 -2.22 10.66
N GLN A 64 4.95 -2.13 11.30
CA GLN A 64 4.06 -3.28 11.49
C GLN A 64 3.57 -3.85 10.15
N PHE A 65 3.28 -2.99 9.18
CA PHE A 65 2.91 -3.41 7.84
C PHE A 65 4.05 -4.17 7.15
N LEU A 66 5.27 -3.63 7.19
CA LEU A 66 6.46 -4.31 6.64
C LEU A 66 6.67 -5.67 7.30
N GLU A 67 6.62 -5.74 8.63
CA GLU A 67 6.79 -6.99 9.38
C GLU A 67 5.79 -8.05 8.91
N ARG A 68 4.49 -7.72 8.84
CA ARG A 68 3.45 -8.66 8.38
C ARG A 68 3.65 -9.09 6.93
N ARG A 69 4.02 -8.16 6.05
CA ARG A 69 4.20 -8.45 4.61
C ARG A 69 5.43 -9.32 4.36
N LEU A 70 6.52 -9.09 5.10
CA LEU A 70 7.69 -9.96 5.08
C LEU A 70 7.36 -11.36 5.57
N TRP A 71 6.64 -11.50 6.69
CA TRP A 71 6.17 -12.81 7.16
C TRP A 71 5.33 -13.56 6.12
N ALA A 72 4.35 -12.88 5.51
CA ALA A 72 3.52 -13.47 4.47
C ALA A 72 4.34 -13.90 3.24
N LEU A 73 5.30 -13.07 2.82
CA LEU A 73 6.18 -13.35 1.68
C LEU A 73 7.04 -14.60 1.90
N PHE A 74 7.55 -14.81 3.11
CA PHE A 74 8.44 -15.94 3.42
C PHE A 74 7.73 -17.22 3.87
N GLY A 75 6.47 -17.15 4.29
CA GLY A 75 5.81 -18.28 4.97
C GLY A 75 4.43 -18.70 4.47
N GLU A 76 3.70 -17.84 3.74
CA GLU A 76 2.26 -18.05 3.52
C GLU A 76 1.84 -17.99 2.05
N VAL A 77 2.54 -17.20 1.22
CA VAL A 77 2.10 -16.96 -0.15
C VAL A 77 2.80 -17.90 -1.13
N GLU A 78 2.01 -18.67 -1.87
CA GLU A 78 2.48 -19.58 -2.91
C GLU A 78 2.32 -19.00 -4.33
N LYS A 79 1.29 -18.19 -4.56
CA LYS A 79 1.01 -17.65 -5.90
C LYS A 79 2.00 -16.56 -6.30
N PRO A 80 2.60 -16.63 -7.51
CA PRO A 80 3.55 -15.63 -7.98
C PRO A 80 2.99 -14.20 -8.01
N THR A 81 1.72 -14.04 -8.37
CA THR A 81 1.03 -12.75 -8.45
C THR A 81 0.86 -12.11 -7.07
N GLU A 82 0.40 -12.89 -6.10
CA GLU A 82 0.29 -12.47 -4.71
C GLU A 82 1.68 -12.10 -4.14
N ARG A 83 2.74 -12.88 -4.45
CA ARG A 83 4.12 -12.54 -4.07
C ARG A 83 4.60 -11.24 -4.71
N LEU A 84 4.30 -11.02 -5.98
CA LEU A 84 4.64 -9.80 -6.70
C LEU A 84 3.96 -8.57 -6.07
N GLY A 85 2.67 -8.69 -5.75
CA GLY A 85 1.93 -7.65 -5.03
C GLY A 85 2.53 -7.35 -3.65
N LEU A 86 2.92 -8.39 -2.90
CA LEU A 86 3.62 -8.21 -1.62
C LEU A 86 4.96 -7.48 -1.79
N LEU A 87 5.81 -7.92 -2.72
CA LEU A 87 7.12 -7.31 -2.98
C LEU A 87 6.99 -5.84 -3.37
N LYS A 88 6.06 -5.52 -4.28
CA LYS A 88 5.74 -4.13 -4.66
C LYS A 88 5.38 -3.29 -3.44
N SER A 89 4.50 -3.81 -2.56
CA SER A 89 4.08 -3.08 -1.37
C SER A 89 5.22 -2.86 -0.36
N ILE A 90 6.11 -3.86 -0.20
CA ILE A 90 7.28 -3.75 0.69
C ILE A 90 8.23 -2.67 0.17
N LEU A 91 8.57 -2.69 -1.12
CA LEU A 91 9.47 -1.70 -1.72
C LEU A 91 8.89 -0.28 -1.61
N SER A 92 7.60 -0.10 -1.92
CA SER A 92 6.94 1.20 -1.83
C SER A 92 7.04 1.81 -0.42
N VAL A 93 6.86 1.00 0.63
CA VAL A 93 6.98 1.45 2.02
C VAL A 93 8.44 1.76 2.40
N ILE A 94 9.40 0.97 1.91
CA ILE A 94 10.84 1.22 2.13
C ILE A 94 11.26 2.55 1.47
N GLY A 95 10.88 2.80 0.21
CA GLY A 95 11.18 4.05 -0.49
C GLY A 95 10.64 5.28 0.25
N GLN A 96 9.49 5.14 0.92
CA GLN A 96 8.95 6.19 1.78
C GLN A 96 9.72 6.38 3.06
N PHE A 97 10.20 5.32 3.70
CA PHE A 97 11.07 5.45 4.86
C PHE A 97 12.37 6.17 4.51
N VAL A 98 12.98 5.81 3.37
CA VAL A 98 14.15 6.49 2.84
C VAL A 98 13.88 7.99 2.66
N THR A 99 12.71 8.34 2.12
CA THR A 99 12.32 9.74 1.92
C THR A 99 12.05 10.45 3.26
N LEU A 100 11.27 9.85 4.16
CA LEU A 100 10.88 10.41 5.46
C LEU A 100 12.07 10.64 6.38
N LEU A 101 13.05 9.75 6.36
CA LEU A 101 14.28 9.86 7.13
C LEU A 101 15.32 10.80 6.47
N GLY A 102 15.00 11.39 5.32
CA GLY A 102 15.92 12.26 4.57
C GLY A 102 17.14 11.51 4.00
N LEU A 103 17.06 10.18 3.90
CA LEU A 103 18.15 9.31 3.48
C LEU A 103 18.27 9.20 1.97
N ARG A 104 17.37 9.81 1.19
CA ARG A 104 17.35 9.68 -0.27
C ARG A 104 18.66 10.09 -0.95
N LYS A 105 19.39 11.07 -0.40
CA LYS A 105 20.71 11.48 -0.89
C LYS A 105 21.82 10.46 -0.60
N ALA A 106 21.59 9.53 0.32
CA ALA A 106 22.51 8.47 0.69
C ALA A 106 22.22 7.16 -0.06
N VAL A 107 21.19 7.14 -0.91
CA VAL A 107 20.86 5.99 -1.76
C VAL A 107 21.35 6.28 -3.18
N ASP A 108 21.95 5.27 -3.80
CA ASP A 108 22.42 5.32 -5.18
C ASP A 108 21.25 5.62 -6.14
N GLU A 109 21.47 6.50 -7.13
CA GLU A 109 20.46 6.84 -8.13
C GLU A 109 20.05 5.62 -8.96
N ASP A 110 20.98 4.70 -9.22
CA ASP A 110 20.69 3.46 -9.95
C ASP A 110 19.74 2.56 -9.15
N VAL A 111 19.93 2.48 -7.83
CA VAL A 111 19.04 1.72 -6.93
C VAL A 111 17.64 2.33 -6.91
N LEU A 112 17.53 3.65 -6.88
CA LEU A 112 16.23 4.35 -6.93
C LEU A 112 15.53 4.15 -8.30
N ALA A 113 16.29 4.10 -9.38
CA ALA A 113 15.77 3.83 -10.72
C ALA A 113 15.28 2.38 -10.84
N GLU A 114 16.03 1.41 -10.31
CA GLU A 114 15.65 0.00 -10.26
C GLU A 114 14.40 -0.23 -9.41
N GLU A 115 14.32 0.38 -8.23
CA GLU A 115 13.12 0.33 -7.37
C GLU A 115 11.89 0.82 -8.12
N LYS A 116 12.00 2.00 -8.75
CA LYS A 116 10.90 2.60 -9.52
C LYS A 116 10.48 1.69 -10.69
N ALA A 117 11.45 1.21 -11.48
CA ALA A 117 11.17 0.34 -12.62
C ALA A 117 10.51 -0.99 -12.19
N PHE A 118 10.92 -1.54 -11.04
CA PHE A 118 10.28 -2.73 -10.48
C PHE A 118 8.82 -2.47 -10.11
N ILE A 119 8.53 -1.36 -9.41
CA ILE A 119 7.17 -1.02 -8.98
C ILE A 119 6.25 -0.84 -10.19
N GLU A 120 6.66 -0.05 -11.18
CA GLU A 120 5.90 0.18 -12.42
C GLU A 120 5.70 -1.12 -13.22
N GLY A 121 6.74 -1.96 -13.30
CA GLY A 121 6.67 -3.26 -13.97
C GLY A 121 5.70 -4.23 -13.28
N ALA A 122 5.72 -4.26 -11.96
CA ALA A 122 4.82 -5.09 -11.14
C ALA A 122 3.35 -4.64 -11.30
N GLU A 123 3.09 -3.34 -11.31
CA GLU A 123 1.75 -2.78 -11.53
C GLU A 123 1.15 -3.19 -12.85
N ARG A 124 1.93 -3.10 -13.91
CA ARG A 124 1.49 -3.51 -15.25
C ARG A 124 1.10 -4.98 -15.29
N ILE A 125 1.97 -5.87 -14.77
CA ILE A 125 1.70 -7.32 -14.76
C ILE A 125 0.42 -7.63 -13.97
N LEU A 126 0.25 -7.02 -12.80
CA LEU A 126 -0.94 -7.24 -11.98
C LEU A 126 -2.23 -6.77 -12.68
N ARG A 127 -2.17 -5.66 -13.42
CA ARG A 127 -3.30 -5.16 -14.20
C ARG A 127 -3.64 -6.08 -15.38
N GLU A 128 -2.62 -6.53 -16.13
CA GLU A 128 -2.81 -7.46 -17.25
C GLU A 128 -3.55 -8.74 -16.79
N ILE A 129 -3.17 -9.27 -15.63
CA ILE A 129 -3.80 -10.47 -15.05
C ILE A 129 -5.25 -10.19 -14.60
N GLU A 130 -5.51 -9.04 -13.99
CA GLU A 130 -6.87 -8.66 -13.60
C GLU A 130 -7.79 -8.49 -14.81
N GLU A 131 -7.29 -7.90 -15.90
CA GLU A 131 -8.02 -7.76 -17.16
C GLU A 131 -8.35 -9.12 -17.80
N GLU A 132 -7.40 -10.07 -17.79
CA GLU A 132 -7.59 -11.45 -18.26
C GLU A 132 -8.66 -12.18 -17.43
N GLU A 133 -8.57 -12.14 -16.10
CA GLU A 133 -9.55 -12.77 -15.21
C GLU A 133 -10.97 -12.19 -15.38
N GLN A 134 -11.07 -10.89 -15.67
CA GLN A 134 -12.36 -10.25 -15.95
C GLN A 134 -12.93 -10.64 -17.31
N ALA A 135 -12.08 -10.87 -18.32
CA ALA A 135 -12.50 -11.33 -19.64
C ALA A 135 -13.04 -12.78 -19.58
N GLU A 136 -12.33 -13.67 -18.88
CA GLU A 136 -12.75 -15.07 -18.70
C GLU A 136 -14.11 -15.17 -17.98
N LYS A 137 -14.33 -14.40 -16.91
CA LYS A 137 -15.61 -14.37 -16.19
C LYS A 137 -16.78 -13.92 -17.07
N LYS A 138 -16.55 -12.99 -18.00
CA LYS A 138 -17.59 -12.53 -18.94
C LYS A 138 -17.93 -13.60 -19.97
N GLU A 139 -16.95 -14.37 -20.44
CA GLU A 139 -17.18 -15.47 -21.38
C GLU A 139 -17.94 -16.64 -20.73
N GLU A 140 -17.71 -16.93 -19.45
CA GLU A 140 -18.44 -17.99 -18.71
C GLU A 140 -19.91 -17.63 -18.40
N GLU A 141 -20.27 -16.34 -18.42
CA GLU A 141 -21.62 -15.84 -18.15
C GLU A 141 -22.50 -15.67 -19.42
N THR A 142 -21.95 -15.91 -20.63
CA THR A 142 -22.63 -15.72 -21.92
C THR A 142 -22.99 -17.04 -22.62
#